data_AF-A0A3B5ZUB1-F1
#
_entry.id   AF-A0A3B5ZUB1-F1
#
_cell.length_a   1.000
_cell.length_b   1.000
_cell.length_c   1.000
_cell.angle_alpha   90.00
_cell.angle_beta   90.00
_cell.angle_gamma   90.00
#
_symmetry.space_group_name_H-M   'P 1'
#
loop_
_entity.id
_entity.type
_entity.pdbx_description
1 polymer ?
#
loop_
_entity_poly.entity_id
_entity_poly.type
_entity_poly.pdbx_seq_one_letter_code
_entity_poly.pdbx_strand_id
1 'polypeptide(L)'
;MVEEPSAKRHQGEPSDKSSNIVDVHVPGEKRKCTKTLRGVELHGKETLEIVCTSEPDKADEVISRLWRKLGGMPKRVNELLQHETLFTFAGFSIESDKEKLKLSGLEIKPNKFINIQRKWRVPYTGKEYDSLTDVAANVIHPFYKGMKKNINTQEDYKLWGTSPLPDNLIEYAGVDAYATYKSWSMIDYITDGSEFAKEREDAKFYDHPYCPF
;
A
#
# COMPACT_ATOMS: atom_id res chain seq x y z
N MET A 1 -34.87 -6.93 -41.51
CA MET A 1 -35.17 -7.12 -40.07
C MET A 1 -34.35 -8.31 -39.61
N VAL A 2 -33.42 -8.30 -38.66
CA VAL A 2 -32.67 -7.30 -37.89
C VAL A 2 -31.30 -7.97 -37.74
N GLU A 3 -30.20 -7.31 -38.08
CA GLU A 3 -28.85 -7.81 -37.78
C GLU A 3 -28.58 -7.70 -36.27
N GLU A 4 -28.02 -8.76 -35.70
CA GLU A 4 -27.50 -8.83 -34.34
C GLU A 4 -26.29 -7.88 -34.17
N PRO A 5 -26.25 -7.02 -33.13
CA PRO A 5 -25.07 -6.25 -32.84
C PRO A 5 -24.02 -7.11 -32.13
N SER A 6 -22.96 -7.43 -32.87
CA SER A 6 -21.71 -8.01 -32.38
C SER A 6 -21.13 -7.18 -31.22
N ALA A 7 -21.09 -7.77 -30.03
CA ALA A 7 -20.45 -7.18 -28.86
C ALA A 7 -18.93 -7.12 -29.06
N LYS A 8 -18.41 -5.93 -29.39
CA LYS A 8 -16.98 -5.62 -29.38
C LYS A 8 -16.45 -5.79 -27.95
N ARG A 9 -15.78 -6.92 -27.68
CA ARG A 9 -14.94 -7.10 -26.50
C ARG A 9 -13.73 -6.19 -26.65
N HIS A 10 -13.70 -5.08 -25.93
CA HIS A 10 -12.45 -4.38 -25.68
C HIS A 10 -11.60 -5.27 -24.77
N GLN A 11 -10.71 -6.05 -25.39
CA GLN A 11 -9.55 -6.59 -24.69
C GLN A 11 -8.73 -5.38 -24.23
N GLY A 12 -8.86 -5.04 -22.95
CA GLY A 12 -7.85 -4.22 -22.28
C GLY A 12 -6.60 -5.06 -22.21
N GLU A 13 -5.62 -4.74 -23.06
CA GLU A 13 -4.27 -5.30 -22.93
C GLU A 13 -3.79 -5.06 -21.49
N PRO A 14 -3.29 -6.10 -20.79
CA PRO A 14 -2.52 -5.86 -19.58
C PRO A 14 -1.31 -5.02 -19.99
N SER A 15 -1.15 -3.87 -19.34
CA SER A 15 0.04 -3.03 -19.47
C SER A 15 1.24 -3.76 -18.83
N ASP A 16 1.66 -4.85 -19.45
CA ASP A 16 2.94 -5.52 -19.22
C ASP A 16 4.03 -4.76 -20.00
N LYS A 17 4.01 -3.43 -19.87
CA LYS A 17 5.17 -2.60 -20.16
C LYS A 17 6.08 -2.80 -18.97
N SER A 18 6.90 -3.86 -19.03
CA SER A 18 8.18 -3.88 -18.34
C SER A 18 8.86 -2.57 -18.71
N SER A 19 8.74 -1.58 -17.84
CA SER A 19 9.35 -0.28 -18.06
C SER A 19 10.83 -0.57 -18.16
N ASN A 20 11.39 -0.42 -19.38
CA ASN A 20 12.82 -0.39 -19.60
C ASN A 20 13.41 0.43 -18.46
N ILE A 21 14.24 -0.22 -17.65
CA ILE A 21 14.78 0.35 -16.42
C ILE A 21 15.63 1.54 -16.86
N VAL A 22 15.04 2.73 -16.83
CA VAL A 22 15.80 3.96 -16.87
C VAL A 22 16.38 4.05 -15.48
N ASP A 23 17.60 3.55 -15.35
CA ASP A 23 18.45 3.86 -14.21
C ASP A 23 18.56 5.38 -14.21
N VAL A 24 17.80 6.05 -13.34
CA VAL A 24 17.77 7.50 -13.30
C VAL A 24 19.12 7.93 -12.74
N HIS A 25 20.05 8.18 -13.67
CA HIS A 25 21.35 8.71 -13.33
C HIS A 25 21.15 10.08 -12.70
N VAL A 26 21.27 10.14 -11.37
CA VAL A 26 21.22 11.39 -10.60
C VAL A 26 22.60 12.05 -10.73
N PRO A 27 22.76 13.12 -11.53
CA PRO A 27 24.04 13.78 -11.67
C PRO A 27 24.20 14.72 -10.47
N GLY A 28 25.01 14.33 -9.50
CA GLY A 28 25.35 15.18 -8.37
C GLY A 28 25.75 14.42 -7.12
N GLU A 29 26.60 15.05 -6.31
CA GLU A 29 26.91 14.61 -4.95
C GLU A 29 25.59 14.44 -4.18
N LYS A 30 25.27 13.20 -3.75
CA LYS A 30 24.03 12.87 -3.03
C LYS A 30 24.04 13.61 -1.69
N ARG A 31 23.53 14.84 -1.68
CA ARG A 31 23.36 15.63 -0.46
C ARG A 31 22.46 14.85 0.49
N LYS A 32 22.90 14.71 1.73
CA LYS A 32 22.05 14.20 2.81
C LYS A 32 20.79 15.06 2.87
N CYS A 33 19.64 14.43 2.78
CA CYS A 33 18.35 15.11 2.78
C CYS A 33 17.43 14.42 3.79
N THR A 34 16.84 15.21 4.67
CA THR A 34 15.74 14.80 5.53
C THR A 34 14.64 15.86 5.43
N LYS A 35 13.45 15.44 5.04
CA LYS A 35 12.23 16.26 5.00
C LYS A 35 11.15 15.62 5.87
N THR A 36 10.37 16.44 6.56
CA THR A 36 9.23 16.00 7.35
C THR A 36 8.01 16.82 6.99
N LEU A 37 6.97 16.15 6.47
CA LEU A 37 5.67 16.75 6.26
C LEU A 37 4.77 16.36 7.44
N ARG A 38 4.10 17.34 8.05
CA ARG A 38 3.18 17.13 9.17
C ARG A 38 1.80 17.66 8.79
N GLY A 39 0.76 17.02 9.27
CA GLY A 39 -0.60 17.48 9.04
C GLY A 39 -1.09 17.22 7.61
N VAL A 40 -0.50 16.26 6.90
CA VAL A 40 -0.98 15.86 5.57
C VAL A 40 -2.37 15.27 5.72
N GLU A 41 -3.36 15.93 5.14
CA GLU A 41 -4.77 15.60 5.34
C GLU A 41 -5.15 14.28 4.65
N LEU A 42 -5.91 13.47 5.37
CA LEU A 42 -6.56 12.28 4.88
C LEU A 42 -8.08 12.42 4.95
N HIS A 43 -8.78 11.43 4.39
CA HIS A 43 -10.21 11.33 4.60
C HIS A 43 -10.55 11.27 6.11
N GLY A 44 -11.62 11.95 6.53
CA GLY A 44 -12.12 11.87 7.90
C GLY A 44 -11.40 12.74 8.94
N LYS A 45 -10.67 13.79 8.51
CA LYS A 45 -9.85 14.66 9.38
C LYS A 45 -8.67 13.94 10.05
N GLU A 46 -8.32 12.75 9.60
CA GLU A 46 -7.06 12.10 9.96
C GLU A 46 -5.89 12.85 9.30
N THR A 47 -4.71 12.82 9.90
CA THR A 47 -3.51 13.46 9.34
C THR A 47 -2.28 12.56 9.44
N LEU A 48 -1.38 12.67 8.46
CA LEU A 48 -0.11 11.95 8.44
C LEU A 48 1.10 12.82 8.83
N GLU A 49 2.06 12.19 9.50
CA GLU A 49 3.45 12.64 9.58
C GLU A 49 4.27 11.76 8.64
N ILE A 50 4.87 12.36 7.61
CA ILE A 50 5.70 11.67 6.62
C ILE A 50 7.14 12.13 6.82
N VAL A 51 8.05 11.18 7.01
CA VAL A 51 9.50 11.46 7.06
C VAL A 51 10.15 10.84 5.82
N CYS A 52 10.68 11.69 4.93
CA CYS A 52 11.47 11.30 3.78
C CYS A 52 12.94 11.59 4.09
N THR A 53 13.79 10.58 4.05
CA THR A 53 15.21 10.75 4.39
C THR A 53 16.11 9.88 3.53
N SER A 54 17.27 10.42 3.16
CA SER A 54 18.39 9.67 2.58
C SER A 54 19.41 9.23 3.65
N GLU A 55 19.15 9.52 4.93
CA GLU A 55 20.03 9.24 6.05
C GLU A 55 19.54 8.00 6.81
N PRO A 56 20.27 6.87 6.75
CA PRO A 56 19.85 5.63 7.41
C PRO A 56 19.61 5.78 8.92
N ASP A 57 20.47 6.54 9.62
CA ASP A 57 20.32 6.79 11.05
C ASP A 57 19.01 7.49 11.39
N LYS A 58 18.54 8.38 10.50
CA LYS A 58 17.26 9.07 10.68
C LYS A 58 16.08 8.14 10.44
N ALA A 59 16.18 7.23 9.47
CA ALA A 59 15.17 6.21 9.27
C ALA A 59 15.09 5.28 10.50
N ASP A 60 16.23 4.85 11.03
CA ASP A 60 16.31 4.04 12.26
C ASP A 60 15.73 4.77 13.48
N GLU A 61 15.94 6.08 13.61
CA GLU A 61 15.32 6.90 14.67
C GLU A 61 13.79 6.87 14.59
N VAL A 62 13.24 7.01 13.38
CA VAL A 62 11.78 6.99 13.14
C VAL A 62 11.22 5.60 13.45
N ILE A 63 11.85 4.53 12.98
CA ILE A 63 11.44 3.15 13.29
C ILE A 63 11.52 2.87 14.79
N SER A 64 12.61 3.27 15.44
CA SER A 64 12.78 3.14 16.90
C SER A 64 11.69 3.88 17.68
N ARG A 65 11.30 5.07 17.22
CA ARG A 65 10.19 5.83 17.82
C ARG A 65 8.86 5.10 17.68
N LEU A 66 8.59 4.48 16.53
CA LEU A 66 7.37 3.68 16.32
C LEU A 66 7.33 2.46 17.24
N TRP A 67 8.45 1.75 17.38
CA TRP A 67 8.57 0.60 18.29
C TRP A 67 8.32 0.97 19.75
N ARG A 68 8.87 2.09 20.22
CA ARG A 68 8.59 2.59 21.58
C ARG A 68 7.11 2.87 21.81
N LYS A 69 6.39 3.39 20.81
CA LYS A 69 4.93 3.61 20.90
C LYS A 69 4.14 2.30 21.00
N LEU A 70 4.66 1.22 20.42
CA LEU A 70 4.08 -0.12 20.50
C LEU A 70 4.50 -0.88 21.79
N GLY A 71 5.21 -0.22 22.71
CA GLY A 71 5.72 -0.85 23.93
C GLY A 71 6.88 -1.83 23.71
N GLY A 72 7.46 -1.86 22.51
CA GLY A 72 8.56 -2.75 22.16
C GLY A 72 9.94 -2.09 22.26
N MET A 73 10.98 -2.92 22.14
CA MET A 73 12.36 -2.44 22.08
C MET A 73 12.63 -1.67 20.77
N PRO A 74 13.45 -0.61 20.80
CA PRO A 74 13.90 0.07 19.59
C PRO A 74 14.53 -0.92 18.59
N LYS A 75 14.20 -0.74 17.31
CA LYS A 75 14.73 -1.54 16.20
C LYS A 75 15.17 -0.65 15.05
N ARG A 76 16.07 -1.18 14.24
CA ARG A 76 16.49 -0.59 12.96
C ARG A 76 15.56 -1.00 11.81
N VAL A 77 15.63 -0.29 10.69
CA VAL A 77 14.85 -0.60 9.48
C VAL A 77 15.06 -2.06 9.05
N ASN A 78 16.31 -2.53 8.95
CA ASN A 78 16.59 -3.91 8.54
C ASN A 78 16.01 -4.95 9.50
N GLU A 79 16.02 -4.66 10.80
CA GLU A 79 15.44 -5.55 11.80
C GLU A 79 13.90 -5.60 11.69
N LEU A 80 13.26 -4.49 11.34
CA LEU A 80 11.82 -4.44 11.06
C LEU A 80 11.47 -5.28 9.82
N LEU A 81 12.22 -5.13 8.72
CA LEU A 81 11.96 -5.84 7.46
C LEU A 81 12.18 -7.37 7.58
N GLN A 82 13.05 -7.79 8.49
CA GLN A 82 13.35 -9.19 8.81
C GLN A 82 12.54 -9.74 9.98
N HIS A 83 11.64 -8.94 10.57
CA HIS A 83 10.92 -9.32 11.78
C HIS A 83 9.99 -10.53 11.54
N GLU A 84 10.08 -11.54 12.41
CA GLU A 84 9.48 -12.86 12.12
C GLU A 84 8.00 -12.98 12.44
N THR A 85 7.49 -12.25 13.44
CA THR A 85 6.17 -12.55 14.02
C THR A 85 5.21 -11.38 13.98
N LEU A 86 5.65 -10.18 14.38
CA LEU A 86 4.76 -9.07 14.68
C LEU A 86 4.19 -8.32 13.47
N PHE A 87 4.85 -8.36 12.32
CA PHE A 87 4.45 -7.54 11.17
C PHE A 87 4.28 -8.36 9.90
N THR A 88 3.35 -7.87 9.08
CA THR A 88 3.14 -8.26 7.71
C THR A 88 3.13 -6.99 6.87
N PHE A 89 3.83 -7.00 5.74
CA PHE A 89 3.93 -5.89 4.82
C PHE A 89 2.91 -6.09 3.71
N ALA A 90 2.04 -5.10 3.48
CA ALA A 90 1.04 -5.15 2.43
C ALA A 90 1.40 -4.17 1.31
N GLY A 91 1.12 -4.56 0.06
CA GLY A 91 1.38 -3.73 -1.11
C GLY A 91 0.54 -4.11 -2.32
N PHE A 92 0.68 -3.31 -3.38
CA PHE A 92 0.09 -3.51 -4.70
C PHE A 92 1.20 -3.73 -5.72
N SER A 93 1.01 -4.66 -6.69
CA SER A 93 1.97 -4.90 -7.79
C SER A 93 3.43 -5.13 -7.33
N ILE A 94 3.57 -5.86 -6.23
CA ILE A 94 4.73 -5.84 -5.33
C ILE A 94 6.02 -6.48 -5.88
N GLU A 95 5.96 -7.17 -7.02
CA GLU A 95 7.09 -7.98 -7.48
C GLU A 95 8.28 -7.11 -7.89
N SER A 96 8.02 -5.98 -8.57
CA SER A 96 9.09 -5.01 -8.89
C SER A 96 9.66 -4.37 -7.64
N ASP A 97 8.83 -4.06 -6.64
CA ASP A 97 9.27 -3.47 -5.38
C ASP A 97 10.19 -4.42 -4.61
N LYS A 98 9.87 -5.73 -4.58
CA LYS A 98 10.74 -6.75 -3.95
C LYS A 98 12.12 -6.78 -4.59
N GLU A 99 12.20 -6.77 -5.92
CA GLU A 99 13.47 -6.76 -6.64
C GLU A 99 14.29 -5.51 -6.30
N LYS A 100 13.67 -4.33 -6.33
CA LYS A 100 14.33 -3.06 -5.98
C LYS A 100 14.79 -3.01 -4.52
N LEU A 101 13.98 -3.49 -3.59
CA LEU A 101 14.31 -3.57 -2.17
C LEU A 101 15.50 -4.51 -1.95
N LYS A 102 15.51 -5.68 -2.62
CA LYS A 102 16.62 -6.63 -2.56
C LYS A 102 17.92 -6.03 -3.08
N LEU A 103 17.89 -5.35 -4.23
CA LEU A 103 19.06 -4.65 -4.78
C LEU A 103 19.60 -3.56 -3.83
N SER A 104 18.72 -3.00 -2.99
CA SER A 104 19.07 -1.96 -2.01
C SER A 104 19.49 -2.52 -0.64
N GLY A 105 19.57 -3.86 -0.47
CA GLY A 105 19.87 -4.50 0.82
C GLY A 105 18.73 -4.39 1.85
N LEU A 106 17.52 -4.03 1.41
CA LEU A 106 16.31 -3.87 2.21
C LEU A 106 15.30 -5.02 1.94
N GLU A 107 15.81 -6.23 1.71
CA GLU A 107 14.95 -7.37 1.41
C GLU A 107 13.97 -7.61 2.57
N ILE A 108 12.69 -7.80 2.22
CA ILE A 108 11.64 -8.21 3.17
C ILE A 108 11.56 -9.73 3.12
N LYS A 109 11.38 -10.37 4.29
CA LYS A 109 11.20 -11.82 4.37
C LYS A 109 10.05 -12.26 3.42
N PRO A 110 10.27 -13.19 2.47
CA PRO A 110 9.29 -13.49 1.42
C PRO A 110 7.88 -13.83 1.92
N ASN A 111 7.78 -14.52 3.06
CA ASN A 111 6.52 -14.95 3.66
C ASN A 111 5.79 -13.83 4.43
N LYS A 112 6.34 -12.62 4.45
CA LYS A 112 5.79 -11.46 5.14
C LYS A 112 5.24 -10.40 4.21
N PHE A 113 5.21 -10.67 2.90
CA PHE A 113 4.66 -9.74 1.93
C PHE A 113 3.31 -10.21 1.41
N ILE A 114 2.29 -9.38 1.58
CA ILE A 114 0.95 -9.57 1.04
C ILE A 114 0.78 -8.70 -0.20
N ASN A 115 0.48 -9.35 -1.32
CA ASN A 115 -0.01 -8.66 -2.52
C ASN A 115 -1.54 -8.56 -2.43
N ILE A 116 -2.04 -7.36 -2.14
CA ILE A 116 -3.49 -7.11 -1.98
C ILE A 116 -4.21 -7.45 -3.29
N GLN A 117 -3.63 -7.14 -4.45
CA GLN A 117 -4.16 -7.49 -5.78
C GLN A 117 -4.18 -8.99 -6.07
N ARG A 118 -3.67 -9.86 -5.20
CA ARG A 118 -3.84 -11.31 -5.34
C ARG A 118 -4.75 -11.90 -4.26
N LYS A 119 -5.05 -11.13 -3.22
CA LYS A 119 -5.87 -11.56 -2.07
C LYS A 119 -7.30 -11.05 -2.13
N TRP A 120 -7.54 -9.94 -2.81
CA TRP A 120 -8.86 -9.31 -2.83
C TRP A 120 -9.19 -8.71 -4.19
N ARG A 121 -10.49 -8.59 -4.49
CA ARG A 121 -11.05 -8.02 -5.73
C ARG A 121 -12.20 -7.09 -5.42
N VAL A 122 -12.27 -6.00 -6.17
CA VAL A 122 -13.45 -5.14 -6.17
C VAL A 122 -14.59 -5.88 -6.88
N PRO A 123 -15.75 -6.09 -6.22
CA PRO A 123 -16.87 -6.75 -6.84
C PRO A 123 -17.37 -5.99 -8.08
N TYR A 124 -17.87 -6.75 -9.07
CA TYR A 124 -18.60 -6.22 -10.24
C TYR A 124 -17.82 -5.28 -11.17
N THR A 125 -16.48 -5.20 -11.07
CA THR A 125 -15.68 -4.38 -12.00
C THR A 125 -15.38 -5.08 -13.32
N GLY A 126 -15.39 -6.42 -13.33
CA GLY A 126 -14.97 -7.24 -14.47
C GLY A 126 -13.47 -7.13 -14.80
N LYS A 127 -12.67 -6.43 -13.98
CA LYS A 127 -11.22 -6.29 -14.14
C LYS A 127 -10.51 -7.53 -13.60
N GLU A 128 -9.42 -7.93 -14.25
CA GLU A 128 -8.56 -9.00 -13.75
C GLU A 128 -7.77 -8.56 -12.50
N TYR A 129 -7.32 -7.30 -12.50
CA TYR A 129 -6.64 -6.66 -11.38
C TYR A 129 -7.21 -5.26 -11.14
N ASP A 130 -7.51 -4.95 -9.87
CA ASP A 130 -7.92 -3.63 -9.44
C ASP A 130 -6.71 -2.81 -8.97
N SER A 131 -6.70 -1.52 -9.29
CA SER A 131 -5.67 -0.60 -8.82
C SER A 131 -5.83 -0.28 -7.33
N LEU A 132 -4.79 0.25 -6.68
CA LEU A 132 -4.92 0.78 -5.31
C LEU A 132 -6.08 1.78 -5.19
N THR A 133 -6.26 2.67 -6.18
CA THR A 133 -7.35 3.64 -6.16
C THR A 133 -8.72 2.99 -6.26
N ASP A 134 -8.86 1.92 -7.04
CA ASP A 134 -10.12 1.17 -7.15
C ASP A 134 -10.44 0.50 -5.80
N VAL A 135 -9.47 -0.18 -5.20
CA VAL A 135 -9.63 -0.87 -3.90
C VAL A 135 -9.91 0.13 -2.78
N ALA A 136 -9.07 1.15 -2.63
CA ALA A 136 -9.21 2.15 -1.56
C ALA A 136 -10.55 2.92 -1.67
N ALA A 137 -11.03 3.20 -2.89
CA ALA A 137 -12.32 3.85 -3.09
C ALA A 137 -13.51 2.98 -2.66
N ASN A 138 -13.38 1.65 -2.77
CA ASN A 138 -14.44 0.70 -2.41
C ASN A 138 -14.38 0.28 -0.94
N VAL A 139 -13.19 0.09 -0.40
CA VAL A 139 -12.99 -0.43 0.95
C VAL A 139 -12.96 0.68 1.99
N ILE A 140 -12.30 1.81 1.68
CA ILE A 140 -12.11 2.90 2.64
C ILE A 140 -13.15 4.00 2.40
N HIS A 141 -13.05 4.71 1.27
CA HIS A 141 -13.92 5.83 0.94
C HIS A 141 -13.72 6.34 -0.51
N PRO A 142 -14.77 6.78 -1.24
CA PRO A 142 -14.66 7.32 -2.60
C PRO A 142 -13.66 8.47 -2.80
N PHE A 143 -13.28 9.16 -1.72
CA PHE A 143 -12.22 10.18 -1.69
C PHE A 143 -10.92 9.69 -2.36
N TYR A 144 -10.54 8.44 -2.14
CA TYR A 144 -9.30 7.87 -2.66
C TYR A 144 -9.30 7.65 -4.19
N LYS A 145 -10.46 7.74 -4.86
CA LYS A 145 -10.52 7.68 -6.34
C LYS A 145 -9.74 8.83 -7.00
N GLY A 146 -9.58 9.95 -6.29
CA GLY A 146 -8.87 11.13 -6.77
C GLY A 146 -7.38 11.21 -6.41
N MET A 147 -6.86 10.30 -5.57
CA MET A 147 -5.55 10.50 -4.92
C MET A 147 -4.36 10.51 -5.90
N LYS A 148 -4.50 9.94 -7.11
CA LYS A 148 -3.43 9.91 -8.13
C LYS A 148 -3.48 11.02 -9.16
N LYS A 149 -4.48 11.90 -9.12
CA LYS A 149 -4.74 12.86 -10.21
C LYS A 149 -3.70 13.97 -10.34
N ASN A 150 -2.88 14.20 -9.32
CA ASN A 150 -1.97 15.34 -9.26
C ASN A 150 -0.50 15.02 -9.61
N ILE A 151 -0.15 13.73 -9.86
CA ILE A 151 1.25 13.29 -10.04
C ILE A 151 1.35 12.25 -11.18
N ASN A 152 0.82 12.59 -12.34
CA ASN A 152 0.83 11.66 -13.49
C ASN A 152 1.23 12.34 -14.80
N THR A 153 1.95 13.46 -14.72
CA THR A 153 2.53 14.09 -15.92
C THR A 153 3.91 13.52 -16.20
N GLN A 154 4.35 13.57 -17.47
CA GLN A 154 5.69 13.10 -17.85
C GLN A 154 6.79 13.95 -17.20
N GLU A 155 6.49 15.21 -16.90
CA GLU A 155 7.34 16.11 -16.13
C GLU A 155 7.49 15.64 -14.68
N ASP A 156 6.41 15.18 -14.04
CA ASP A 156 6.45 14.67 -12.65
C ASP A 156 7.36 13.45 -12.52
N TYR A 157 7.40 12.57 -13.52
CA TYR A 157 8.28 11.39 -13.48
C TYR A 157 9.76 11.75 -13.37
N LYS A 158 10.18 12.89 -13.97
CA LYS A 158 11.57 13.37 -13.89
C LYS A 158 11.92 13.87 -12.49
N LEU A 159 10.93 14.31 -11.72
CA LEU A 159 11.14 14.85 -10.37
C LEU A 159 11.54 13.77 -9.35
N TRP A 160 11.21 12.49 -9.58
CA TRP A 160 11.66 11.38 -8.71
C TRP A 160 13.17 11.19 -8.68
N GLY A 161 13.89 11.66 -9.71
CA GLY A 161 15.35 11.66 -9.77
C GLY A 161 16.01 12.84 -9.05
N THR A 162 15.23 13.77 -8.51
CA THR A 162 15.76 14.99 -7.90
C THR A 162 16.04 14.83 -6.42
N SER A 163 17.04 15.54 -5.92
CA SER A 163 17.36 15.63 -4.49
C SER A 163 17.53 17.10 -4.10
N PRO A 164 16.77 17.63 -3.13
CA PRO A 164 15.73 16.94 -2.35
C PRO A 164 14.45 16.66 -3.16
N LEU A 165 13.69 15.63 -2.78
CA LEU A 165 12.39 15.35 -3.39
C LEU A 165 11.40 16.50 -3.13
N PRO A 166 10.58 16.90 -4.12
CA PRO A 166 9.48 17.84 -3.96
C PRO A 166 8.43 17.36 -2.94
N ASP A 167 7.80 18.31 -2.24
CA ASP A 167 6.86 18.00 -1.15
C ASP A 167 5.61 17.28 -1.66
N ASN A 168 5.12 17.61 -2.86
CA ASN A 168 3.98 16.93 -3.49
C ASN A 168 4.27 15.43 -3.74
N LEU A 169 5.49 15.07 -4.17
CA LEU A 169 5.87 13.67 -4.37
C LEU A 169 5.94 12.92 -3.03
N ILE A 170 6.49 13.56 -1.99
CA ILE A 170 6.59 12.99 -0.64
C ILE A 170 5.18 12.78 -0.06
N GLU A 171 4.30 13.77 -0.21
CA GLU A 171 2.91 13.69 0.21
C GLU A 171 2.19 12.53 -0.47
N TYR A 172 2.28 12.45 -1.80
CA TYR A 172 1.69 11.36 -2.57
C TYR A 172 2.20 9.98 -2.15
N ALA A 173 3.52 9.80 -1.98
CA ALA A 173 4.07 8.53 -1.53
C ALA A 173 3.52 8.13 -0.15
N GLY A 174 3.39 9.10 0.77
CA GLY A 174 2.81 8.85 2.08
C GLY A 174 1.31 8.52 2.04
N VAL A 175 0.53 9.22 1.21
CA VAL A 175 -0.90 8.92 1.03
C VAL A 175 -1.11 7.57 0.34
N ASP A 176 -0.28 7.22 -0.65
CA ASP A 176 -0.28 5.91 -1.34
C ASP A 176 0.04 4.77 -0.38
N ALA A 177 1.06 4.94 0.47
CA ALA A 177 1.39 3.98 1.53
C ALA A 177 0.27 3.84 2.58
N TYR A 178 -0.31 4.95 3.04
CA TYR A 178 -1.42 4.91 3.99
C TYR A 178 -2.66 4.22 3.42
N ALA A 179 -3.06 4.58 2.19
CA ALA A 179 -4.22 3.97 1.54
C ALA A 179 -4.04 2.46 1.38
N THR A 180 -2.81 2.01 1.08
CA THR A 180 -2.45 0.59 1.03
C THR A 180 -2.64 -0.08 2.39
N TYR A 181 -2.03 0.48 3.44
CA TYR A 181 -2.16 -0.03 4.82
C TYR A 181 -3.63 -0.12 5.26
N LYS A 182 -4.38 0.97 5.11
CA LYS A 182 -5.77 1.06 5.56
C LYS A 182 -6.68 0.12 4.79
N SER A 183 -6.46 -0.03 3.48
CA SER A 183 -7.20 -0.99 2.65
C SER A 183 -6.98 -2.41 3.15
N TRP A 184 -5.73 -2.82 3.38
CA TRP A 184 -5.44 -4.16 3.89
C TRP A 184 -6.05 -4.38 5.28
N SER A 185 -5.86 -3.43 6.21
CA SER A 185 -6.39 -3.53 7.56
C SER A 185 -7.92 -3.70 7.60
N MET A 186 -8.64 -3.02 6.71
CA MET A 186 -10.10 -3.17 6.61
C MET A 186 -10.50 -4.50 5.96
N ILE A 187 -9.81 -4.93 4.90
CA ILE A 187 -10.07 -6.22 4.25
C ILE A 187 -9.85 -7.38 5.23
N ASP A 188 -8.73 -7.36 5.94
CA ASP A 188 -8.34 -8.36 6.94
C ASP A 188 -9.41 -8.45 8.04
N TYR A 189 -9.78 -7.32 8.64
CA TYR A 189 -10.82 -7.24 9.66
C TYR A 189 -12.19 -7.78 9.20
N ILE A 190 -12.61 -7.42 7.98
CA ILE A 190 -13.89 -7.89 7.41
C ILE A 190 -13.84 -9.40 7.12
N THR A 191 -12.69 -9.89 6.64
CA THR A 191 -12.50 -11.31 6.33
C THR A 191 -12.53 -12.15 7.60
N ASP A 192 -11.76 -11.77 8.62
CA ASP A 192 -11.74 -12.42 9.94
C ASP A 192 -13.14 -12.47 10.57
N GLY A 193 -13.86 -11.34 10.56
CA GLY A 193 -15.22 -11.28 11.10
C GLY A 193 -16.20 -12.17 10.34
N SER A 194 -16.07 -12.26 9.02
CA SER A 194 -16.90 -13.12 8.17
C SER A 194 -16.63 -14.60 8.39
N GLU A 195 -15.36 -14.99 8.52
CA GLU A 195 -14.94 -16.36 8.83
C GLU A 195 -15.47 -16.80 10.20
N PHE A 196 -15.28 -15.97 11.23
CA PHE A 196 -15.77 -16.27 12.57
C PHE A 196 -17.30 -16.37 12.65
N ALA A 197 -18.02 -15.55 11.88
CA ALA A 197 -19.47 -15.66 11.78
C ALA A 197 -19.89 -17.01 11.17
N LYS A 198 -19.22 -17.45 10.09
CA LYS A 198 -19.50 -18.75 9.46
C LYS A 198 -19.22 -19.92 10.39
N GLU A 199 -18.10 -19.88 11.12
CA GLU A 199 -17.77 -20.93 12.10
C GLU A 199 -18.86 -21.08 13.17
N ARG A 200 -19.46 -19.98 13.63
CA ARG A 200 -20.57 -20.02 14.59
C ARG A 200 -21.85 -20.60 14.00
N GLU A 201 -22.17 -20.26 12.76
CA GLU A 201 -23.30 -20.86 12.04
C GLU A 201 -23.10 -22.37 11.86
N ASP A 202 -21.92 -22.81 11.42
CA ASP A 202 -21.58 -24.22 11.23
C ASP A 202 -21.60 -25.01 12.56
N ALA A 203 -21.20 -24.35 13.66
CA ALA A 203 -21.28 -24.91 15.01
C ALA A 203 -22.70 -24.90 15.60
N LYS A 204 -23.71 -24.41 14.86
CA LYS A 204 -25.10 -24.26 15.33
C LYS A 204 -25.21 -23.47 16.64
N PHE A 205 -24.29 -22.53 16.85
CA PHE A 205 -24.19 -21.77 18.10
C PHE A 205 -25.50 -21.06 18.46
N TYR A 206 -26.24 -20.59 17.45
CA TYR A 206 -27.51 -19.88 17.63
C TYR A 206 -28.75 -20.79 17.79
N ASP A 207 -28.62 -22.10 17.53
CA ASP A 207 -29.71 -23.07 17.70
C ASP A 207 -29.87 -23.49 19.17
N HIS A 208 -28.91 -23.16 20.03
CA HIS A 208 -29.02 -23.40 21.45
C HIS A 208 -29.95 -22.38 22.11
N PRO A 209 -30.94 -22.82 22.91
CA PRO A 209 -31.80 -21.90 23.63
C PRO A 209 -30.93 -21.02 24.52
N TYR A 210 -31.09 -19.71 24.37
CA TYR A 210 -30.42 -18.73 25.23
C TYR A 210 -30.85 -18.99 26.68
N CYS A 211 -29.93 -19.50 27.50
CA CYS A 211 -30.12 -19.66 28.94
C CYS A 211 -29.48 -18.47 29.65
N PRO A 212 -30.23 -17.40 29.96
CA PRO A 212 -29.75 -16.40 30.90
C PRO A 212 -29.67 -17.04 32.29
N PHE A 213 -28.53 -16.84 32.97
CA PHE A 213 -28.32 -17.23 34.36
C PHE A 213 -29.30 -16.52 35.30
#